data_AF-A0A662TWR0-F1
#
_entry.id   AF-A0A662TWR0-F1
#
_cell.length_a   1.000
_cell.length_b   1.000
_cell.length_c   1.000
_cell.angle_alpha   90.00
_cell.angle_beta   90.00
_cell.angle_gamma   90.00
#
_symmetry.space_group_name_H-M   'P 1'
#
loop_
_entity.id
_entity.type
_entity.pdbx_description
1 polymer ?
#
loop_
_entity_poly.entity_id
_entity_poly.type
_entity_poly.pdbx_seq_one_letter_code
_entity_poly.pdbx_strand_id
1 'polypeptide(L)'
;MNDKGLTLVELMIAIVIFVVVLMAALSFFSDSYEKIIMGNRYTAGKVALLHAAEIIDRDLIKAGFGMDPDGGDPSPVEWDGTNYELTVRYIDYDKSSPIDCEDEVLNNGKTWTTVSSTCKYEIVYALEGGIKRYVDEGADGNNTSYPMFDSGYVVINSFTASVSTPADTGSAATVSYIIEAEIESKEYKVSGKTICRNWY
;
A
#
# COMPACT_ATOMS: atom_id res chain seq x y z
N MET A 1 -55.01 17.66 48.25
CA MET A 1 -53.90 17.07 47.48
C MET A 1 -53.22 16.09 48.42
N ASN A 2 -53.31 14.79 48.12
CA ASN A 2 -52.72 13.76 48.98
C ASN A 2 -51.23 13.67 48.64
N ASP A 3 -50.40 14.42 49.37
CA ASP A 3 -48.95 14.30 49.32
C ASP A 3 -48.54 13.05 50.09
N LYS A 4 -48.71 11.88 49.45
CA LYS A 4 -48.07 10.65 49.92
C LYS A 4 -46.60 10.71 49.48
N GLY A 5 -45.75 11.20 50.38
CA GLY A 5 -44.29 11.17 50.19
C GLY A 5 -43.76 9.75 50.08
N LEU A 6 -42.68 9.58 49.31
CA LEU A 6 -41.94 8.32 49.22
C LEU A 6 -41.44 7.88 50.59
N THR A 7 -41.69 6.63 50.95
CA THR A 7 -41.08 6.04 52.14
C THR A 7 -39.58 5.84 51.90
N LEU A 8 -38.78 5.89 52.97
CA LEU A 8 -37.32 5.66 52.89
C LEU A 8 -36.99 4.33 52.20
N VAL A 9 -37.82 3.31 52.43
CA VAL A 9 -37.66 1.97 51.84
C VAL A 9 -37.89 2.01 50.33
N GLU A 10 -38.96 2.66 49.86
CA GLU A 10 -39.22 2.81 48.42
C GLU A 10 -38.11 3.59 47.71
N LEU A 11 -37.55 4.63 48.35
CA LEU A 11 -36.41 5.37 47.82
C LEU A 11 -35.17 4.48 47.70
N MET A 12 -34.88 3.65 48.71
CA MET A 12 -33.74 2.73 48.67
C MET A 12 -33.89 1.68 47.55
N ILE A 13 -35.08 1.10 47.41
CA ILE A 13 -35.37 0.13 46.33
C ILE A 13 -35.20 0.80 44.96
N ALA A 14 -35.72 2.02 44.79
CA ALA A 14 -35.59 2.77 43.53
C ALA A 14 -34.12 3.06 43.17
N ILE A 15 -33.29 3.44 44.14
CA ILE A 15 -31.85 3.67 43.94
C ILE A 15 -31.14 2.37 43.53
N VAL A 16 -31.43 1.24 44.18
CA VAL A 16 -30.82 -0.04 43.83
C VAL A 16 -31.18 -0.45 42.40
N ILE A 17 -32.47 -0.34 42.02
CA ILE A 17 -32.90 -0.63 40.66
C ILE A 17 -32.21 0.31 39.66
N PHE A 18 -32.16 1.60 39.96
CA PHE A 18 -31.50 2.58 39.10
C PHE A 18 -30.02 2.28 38.88
N VAL A 19 -29.30 1.92 39.95
CA VAL A 19 -27.88 1.55 39.88
C VAL A 19 -27.67 0.30 39.02
N VAL A 20 -28.53 -0.73 39.16
CA VAL A 20 -28.46 -1.94 38.34
C VAL A 20 -28.71 -1.63 36.86
N VAL A 21 -29.72 -0.82 36.56
CA VAL A 21 -30.03 -0.40 35.17
C VAL A 21 -28.88 0.42 34.59
N LEU A 22 -28.29 1.32 35.38
CA LEU A 22 -27.19 2.16 34.94
C LEU A 22 -25.92 1.34 34.66
N MET A 23 -25.60 0.34 35.51
CA MET A 23 -24.50 -0.59 35.25
C MET A 23 -24.73 -1.40 33.97
N ALA A 24 -25.95 -1.93 33.76
CA ALA A 24 -26.27 -2.67 32.55
C ALA A 24 -26.15 -1.80 31.28
N ALA A 25 -26.61 -0.54 31.35
CA ALA A 25 -26.50 0.41 30.25
C ALA A 25 -25.04 0.77 29.92
N LEU A 26 -24.20 0.97 30.95
CA LEU A 26 -22.77 1.25 30.77
C LEU A 26 -22.03 0.07 30.14
N SER A 27 -22.28 -1.16 30.61
CA SER A 27 -21.68 -2.36 30.01
C SER A 27 -22.08 -2.51 28.55
N PHE A 28 -23.38 -2.37 28.23
CA PHE A 28 -23.85 -2.45 26.85
C PHE A 28 -23.24 -1.37 25.95
N PHE A 29 -23.09 -0.14 26.45
CA PHE A 29 -22.45 0.95 25.71
C PHE A 29 -20.97 0.65 25.47
N SER A 30 -20.24 0.17 26.49
CA SER A 30 -18.83 -0.22 26.37
C SER A 30 -18.62 -1.28 25.28
N ASP A 31 -19.39 -2.38 25.34
CA ASP A 31 -19.29 -3.47 24.38
C ASP A 31 -19.64 -3.02 22.95
N SER A 32 -20.64 -2.14 22.82
CA SER A 32 -21.05 -1.59 21.52
C SER A 32 -19.98 -0.66 20.95
N TYR A 33 -19.38 0.18 21.80
CA TYR A 33 -18.31 1.09 21.41
C TYR A 33 -17.05 0.35 20.95
N GLU A 34 -16.67 -0.72 21.66
CA GLU A 34 -15.53 -1.56 21.28
C GLU A 34 -15.72 -2.18 19.88
N LYS A 35 -16.92 -2.73 19.61
CA LYS A 35 -17.26 -3.30 18.30
C LYS A 35 -17.22 -2.26 17.17
N ILE A 36 -17.68 -1.04 17.43
CA ILE A 36 -17.64 0.06 16.45
C ILE A 36 -16.19 0.44 16.15
N ILE A 37 -15.34 0.57 17.17
CA ILE A 37 -13.91 0.86 16.97
C ILE A 37 -13.23 -0.22 16.14
N MET A 38 -13.41 -1.50 16.51
CA MET A 38 -12.83 -2.61 15.73
C MET A 38 -13.33 -2.59 14.28
N GLY A 39 -14.62 -2.34 14.06
CA GLY A 39 -15.20 -2.23 12.71
C GLY A 39 -14.59 -1.10 11.89
N ASN A 40 -14.37 0.07 12.51
CA ASN A 40 -13.73 1.21 11.86
C ASN A 40 -12.26 0.92 11.54
N ARG A 41 -11.50 0.33 12.47
CA ARG A 41 -10.09 -0.05 12.23
C ARG A 41 -9.94 -1.11 11.15
N TYR A 42 -10.83 -2.11 11.15
CA TYR A 42 -10.87 -3.13 10.10
C TYR A 42 -11.13 -2.52 8.71
N THR A 43 -12.06 -1.56 8.63
CA THR A 43 -12.37 -0.84 7.38
C THR A 43 -11.19 0.03 6.95
N ALA A 44 -10.60 0.79 7.88
CA ALA A 44 -9.42 1.63 7.61
C ALA A 44 -8.24 0.79 7.09
N GLY A 45 -7.97 -0.37 7.71
CA GLY A 45 -6.92 -1.28 7.27
C GLY A 45 -7.13 -1.81 5.86
N LYS A 46 -8.37 -2.13 5.47
CA LYS A 46 -8.69 -2.52 4.10
C LYS A 46 -8.44 -1.40 3.10
N VAL A 47 -8.88 -0.18 3.42
CA VAL A 47 -8.65 0.99 2.57
C VAL A 47 -7.15 1.24 2.40
N ALA A 48 -6.36 1.11 3.47
CA ALA A 48 -4.91 1.25 3.40
C ALA A 48 -4.27 0.20 2.48
N LEU A 49 -4.69 -1.08 2.56
CA LEU A 49 -4.23 -2.14 1.64
C LEU A 49 -4.60 -1.87 0.18
N LEU A 50 -5.81 -1.36 -0.07
CA LEU A 50 -6.24 -1.00 -1.42
C LEU A 50 -5.46 0.20 -1.96
N HIS A 51 -5.18 1.22 -1.14
CA HIS A 51 -4.32 2.35 -1.54
C HIS A 51 -2.89 1.89 -1.84
N ALA A 52 -2.33 0.99 -1.03
CA ALA A 52 -1.01 0.44 -1.30
C ALA A 52 -0.96 -0.34 -2.63
N ALA A 53 -1.98 -1.16 -2.88
CA ALA A 53 -2.14 -1.85 -4.16
C ALA A 53 -2.27 -0.86 -5.34
N GLU A 54 -3.08 0.19 -5.20
CA GLU A 54 -3.23 1.22 -6.23
C GLU A 54 -1.91 1.94 -6.54
N ILE A 55 -1.10 2.25 -5.53
CA ILE A 55 0.21 2.87 -5.72
C ILE A 55 1.15 1.93 -6.48
N ILE A 56 1.20 0.65 -6.10
CA ILE A 56 1.98 -0.38 -6.82
C ILE A 56 1.52 -0.47 -8.28
N ASP A 57 0.22 -0.54 -8.53
CA ASP A 57 -0.33 -0.61 -9.89
C ASP A 57 0.04 0.62 -10.73
N ARG A 58 -0.05 1.83 -10.14
CA ARG A 58 0.32 3.08 -10.82
C ARG A 58 1.79 3.12 -11.20
N ASP A 59 2.68 2.65 -10.32
CA ASP A 59 4.11 2.61 -10.61
C ASP A 59 4.43 1.52 -11.66
N LEU A 60 3.77 0.36 -11.58
CA LEU A 60 3.90 -0.70 -12.58
C LEU A 60 3.44 -0.29 -13.99
N ILE A 61 2.43 0.58 -14.11
CA ILE A 61 2.01 1.12 -15.41
C ILE A 61 3.13 1.93 -16.07
N LYS A 62 4.00 2.58 -15.28
CA LYS A 62 5.15 3.34 -15.77
C LYS A 62 6.35 2.46 -16.12
N ALA A 63 6.37 1.21 -15.66
CA ALA A 63 7.51 0.31 -15.88
C ALA A 63 7.89 0.23 -17.37
N GLY A 64 9.17 0.45 -17.65
CA GLY A 64 9.73 0.40 -19.01
C GLY A 64 9.50 1.66 -19.84
N PHE A 65 8.82 2.68 -19.29
CA PHE A 65 8.63 3.93 -20.00
C PHE A 65 9.99 4.56 -20.31
N GLY A 66 10.28 4.72 -21.61
CA GLY A 66 11.51 5.30 -22.11
C GLY A 66 12.74 4.44 -22.14
N MET A 67 12.59 3.17 -21.79
CA MET A 67 13.66 2.19 -21.88
C MET A 67 13.52 1.41 -23.18
N ASP A 68 14.65 1.11 -23.82
CA ASP A 68 14.74 0.26 -24.99
C ASP A 68 15.06 -1.17 -24.54
N PRO A 69 14.12 -2.13 -24.66
CA PRO A 69 14.34 -3.50 -24.21
C PRO A 69 15.50 -4.20 -24.93
N ASP A 70 15.87 -3.75 -26.14
CA ASP A 70 16.94 -4.35 -26.95
C ASP A 70 18.34 -3.74 -26.66
N GLY A 71 18.39 -2.66 -25.86
CA GLY A 71 19.60 -1.85 -25.62
C GLY A 71 20.59 -2.40 -24.59
N GLY A 72 20.35 -3.58 -24.03
CA GLY A 72 21.14 -4.11 -22.91
C GLY A 72 20.80 -3.48 -21.56
N ASP A 73 19.63 -2.88 -21.46
CA ASP A 73 19.10 -2.25 -20.25
C ASP A 73 18.72 -3.30 -19.17
N PRO A 74 18.75 -2.92 -17.88
CA PRO A 74 18.21 -3.77 -16.83
C PRO A 74 16.71 -4.00 -17.05
N SER A 75 16.19 -5.11 -16.51
CA SER A 75 14.75 -5.40 -16.60
C SER A 75 13.95 -4.27 -15.94
N PRO A 76 12.91 -3.73 -16.61
CA PRO A 76 12.08 -2.68 -16.04
C PRO A 76 11.33 -3.10 -14.78
N VAL A 77 11.07 -4.40 -14.62
CA VAL A 77 10.53 -4.96 -13.38
C VAL A 77 11.30 -6.21 -12.99
N GLU A 78 11.66 -6.30 -11.71
CA GLU A 78 12.33 -7.47 -11.14
C GLU A 78 11.70 -7.85 -9.81
N TRP A 79 11.52 -9.15 -9.60
CA TRP A 79 11.11 -9.70 -8.33
C TRP A 79 12.26 -10.50 -7.72
N ASP A 80 12.77 -10.04 -6.59
CA ASP A 80 13.69 -10.81 -5.75
C ASP A 80 12.89 -11.52 -4.65
N GLY A 81 12.62 -12.80 -4.86
CA GLY A 81 11.91 -13.63 -3.89
C GLY A 81 12.71 -13.96 -2.63
N THR A 82 14.02 -13.69 -2.59
CA THR A 82 14.87 -13.91 -1.42
C THR A 82 14.73 -12.75 -0.44
N ASN A 83 14.78 -11.52 -0.95
CA ASN A 83 14.65 -10.30 -0.17
C ASN A 83 13.19 -9.78 -0.09
N TYR A 84 12.27 -10.42 -0.83
CA TYR A 84 10.86 -10.00 -0.96
C TYR A 84 10.75 -8.57 -1.53
N GLU A 85 11.52 -8.32 -2.58
CA GLU A 85 11.64 -6.99 -3.19
C GLU A 85 11.08 -6.99 -4.61
N LEU A 86 10.16 -6.05 -4.88
CA LEU A 86 9.69 -5.72 -6.22
C LEU A 86 10.33 -4.41 -6.66
N THR A 87 11.19 -4.48 -7.67
CA THR A 87 11.84 -3.30 -8.26
C THR A 87 11.13 -2.91 -9.54
N VAL A 88 10.89 -1.61 -9.73
CA VAL A 88 10.26 -1.01 -10.90
C VAL A 88 11.13 0.14 -11.40
N ARG A 89 11.44 0.16 -12.69
CA ARG A 89 12.31 1.15 -13.33
C ARG A 89 11.62 1.82 -14.51
N TYR A 90 11.82 3.12 -14.63
CA TYR A 90 11.36 3.92 -15.75
C TYR A 90 12.15 5.23 -15.89
N ILE A 91 12.09 5.83 -17.07
CA ILE A 91 12.66 7.15 -17.36
C ILE A 91 11.52 8.17 -17.42
N ASP A 92 11.64 9.25 -16.66
CA ASP A 92 10.64 10.32 -16.60
C ASP A 92 10.90 11.39 -17.67
N TYR A 93 10.22 11.27 -18.82
CA TYR A 93 10.31 12.23 -19.93
C TYR A 93 9.75 13.60 -19.58
N ASP A 94 8.78 13.68 -18.68
CA ASP A 94 8.09 14.94 -18.38
C ASP A 94 8.96 15.88 -17.52
N LYS A 95 10.10 15.39 -17.06
CA LYS A 95 11.07 16.16 -16.28
C LYS A 95 11.89 17.06 -17.20
N SER A 96 11.66 18.36 -17.06
CA SER A 96 12.29 19.42 -17.86
C SER A 96 13.35 20.23 -17.10
N SER A 97 13.65 19.87 -15.84
CA SER A 97 14.63 20.56 -15.01
C SER A 97 15.34 19.58 -14.08
N PRO A 98 16.68 19.67 -13.91
CA PRO A 98 17.58 20.64 -14.54
C PRO A 98 17.94 20.33 -16.00
N ILE A 99 17.51 19.18 -16.52
CA ILE A 99 17.74 18.70 -17.89
C ILE A 99 16.37 18.38 -18.50
N ASP A 100 16.22 18.60 -19.80
CA ASP A 100 15.07 18.13 -20.57
C ASP A 100 15.23 16.64 -20.88
N CYS A 101 14.56 15.81 -20.09
CA CYS A 101 14.64 14.36 -20.21
C CYS A 101 14.04 13.85 -21.52
N GLU A 102 13.10 14.56 -22.15
CA GLU A 102 12.58 14.13 -23.44
C GLU A 102 13.65 14.23 -24.53
N ASP A 103 14.27 15.41 -24.63
CA ASP A 103 15.36 15.62 -25.57
C ASP A 103 16.54 14.68 -25.28
N GLU A 104 16.85 14.47 -24.01
CA GLU A 104 17.97 13.62 -23.62
C GLU A 104 17.76 12.17 -24.05
N VAL A 105 16.57 11.64 -23.82
CA VAL A 105 16.24 10.25 -24.12
C VAL A 105 16.13 10.01 -25.62
N LEU A 106 15.62 10.98 -26.39
CA LEU A 106 15.61 10.93 -27.85
C LEU A 106 17.03 10.95 -28.43
N ASN A 107 17.93 11.75 -27.87
CA ASN A 107 19.31 11.86 -28.34
C ASN A 107 20.21 10.68 -27.93
N ASN A 108 19.84 9.94 -26.87
CA ASN A 108 20.62 8.82 -26.34
C ASN A 108 20.02 7.44 -26.65
N GLY A 109 19.11 7.36 -27.63
CA GLY A 109 18.61 6.07 -28.13
C GLY A 109 17.67 5.34 -27.18
N LYS A 110 17.02 6.07 -26.25
CA LYS A 110 16.09 5.48 -25.27
C LYS A 110 16.70 4.42 -24.36
N THR A 111 18.00 4.47 -24.12
CA THR A 111 18.70 3.45 -23.34
C THR A 111 18.93 3.92 -21.90
N TRP A 112 18.48 3.11 -20.93
CA TRP A 112 18.68 3.36 -19.51
C TRP A 112 20.14 3.60 -19.14
N THR A 113 21.08 2.89 -19.78
CA THR A 113 22.51 3.02 -19.43
C THR A 113 23.15 4.34 -19.89
N THR A 114 22.62 5.00 -20.91
CA THR A 114 23.22 6.19 -21.54
C THR A 114 22.56 7.50 -21.11
N VAL A 115 21.27 7.45 -20.77
CA VAL A 115 20.50 8.60 -20.26
C VAL A 115 21.06 9.04 -18.89
N SER A 116 20.92 10.31 -18.56
CA SER A 116 21.35 10.94 -17.32
C SER A 116 20.64 10.30 -16.15
N SER A 117 21.35 10.16 -15.04
CA SER A 117 20.73 9.72 -13.78
C SER A 117 19.53 10.61 -13.45
N THR A 118 19.59 11.92 -13.68
CA THR A 118 18.49 12.85 -13.32
C THR A 118 17.10 12.48 -13.87
N CYS A 119 17.05 11.72 -14.96
CA CYS A 119 15.82 11.29 -15.63
C CYS A 119 15.34 9.90 -15.20
N LYS A 120 16.17 9.14 -14.47
CA LYS A 120 15.89 7.75 -14.07
C LYS A 120 15.15 7.72 -12.74
N TYR A 121 14.24 6.76 -12.65
CA TYR A 121 13.55 6.44 -11.40
C TYR A 121 13.65 4.93 -11.17
N GLU A 122 14.11 4.57 -9.98
CA GLU A 122 14.03 3.20 -9.46
C GLU A 122 13.15 3.20 -8.21
N ILE A 123 12.11 2.38 -8.23
CA ILE A 123 11.16 2.22 -7.12
C ILE A 123 11.27 0.80 -6.61
N VAL A 124 11.53 0.64 -5.33
CA VAL A 124 11.62 -0.68 -4.69
C VAL A 124 10.55 -0.81 -3.62
N TYR A 125 9.78 -1.91 -3.66
CA TYR A 125 8.88 -2.31 -2.59
C TYR A 125 9.47 -3.48 -1.83
N ALA A 126 9.78 -3.30 -0.56
CA ALA A 126 10.40 -4.33 0.28
C ALA A 126 9.53 -4.67 1.50
N LEU A 127 9.52 -5.95 1.89
CA LEU A 127 8.85 -6.42 3.11
C LEU A 127 9.80 -6.38 4.32
N GLU A 128 9.78 -5.27 5.07
CA GLU A 128 10.66 -5.03 6.23
C GLU A 128 9.84 -4.62 7.47
N GLY A 129 9.19 -5.59 8.12
CA GLY A 129 8.23 -5.30 9.20
C GLY A 129 6.94 -4.63 8.72
N GLY A 130 6.72 -4.64 7.40
CA GLY A 130 5.67 -3.97 6.64
C GLY A 130 6.17 -3.68 5.23
N ILE A 131 5.28 -3.34 4.28
CA ILE A 131 5.75 -2.93 2.95
C ILE A 131 6.24 -1.49 3.04
N LYS A 132 7.49 -1.27 2.65
CA LYS A 132 8.06 0.05 2.44
C LYS A 132 8.23 0.29 0.95
N ARG A 133 8.03 1.54 0.53
CA ARG A 133 8.33 2.01 -0.82
C ARG A 133 9.56 2.90 -0.75
N TYR A 134 10.59 2.50 -1.48
CA TYR A 134 11.81 3.27 -1.71
C TYR A 134 11.71 3.93 -3.07
N VAL A 135 12.03 5.22 -3.14
CA VAL A 135 12.13 5.96 -4.40
C VAL A 135 13.54 6.51 -4.51
N ASP A 136 14.26 6.02 -5.51
CA ASP A 136 15.55 6.53 -5.93
C ASP A 136 15.34 7.42 -7.16
N GLU A 137 15.37 8.73 -6.93
CA GLU A 137 15.36 9.73 -8.00
C GLU A 137 16.76 9.87 -8.58
N GLY A 138 17.10 8.94 -9.44
CA GLY A 138 18.30 8.99 -10.24
C GLY A 138 18.92 7.62 -10.50
N ALA A 139 18.42 6.60 -9.81
CA ALA A 139 18.97 5.26 -9.78
C ALA A 139 20.47 5.27 -9.41
N ASP A 140 20.84 6.08 -8.42
CA ASP A 140 22.22 6.28 -7.97
C ASP A 140 22.53 5.57 -6.63
N GLY A 141 21.55 4.89 -6.06
CA GLY A 141 21.60 4.23 -4.76
C GLY A 141 21.10 5.10 -3.59
N ASN A 142 20.79 6.38 -3.81
CA ASN A 142 20.25 7.27 -2.79
C ASN A 142 18.72 7.30 -2.87
N ASN A 143 18.07 6.53 -2.00
CA ASN A 143 16.62 6.46 -1.97
C ASN A 143 16.00 7.20 -0.78
N THR A 144 14.73 7.56 -0.94
CA THR A 144 13.85 7.96 0.15
C THR A 144 12.87 6.82 0.44
N SER A 145 12.73 6.44 1.71
CA SER A 145 11.89 5.32 2.14
C SER A 145 10.65 5.82 2.87
N TYR A 146 9.48 5.32 2.50
CA TYR A 146 8.24 5.58 3.23
C TYR A 146 7.47 4.28 3.48
N PRO A 147 6.91 4.06 4.69
CA PRO A 147 6.02 2.95 4.93
C PRO A 147 4.73 3.12 4.13
N MET A 148 4.21 2.03 3.56
CA MET A 148 2.95 2.04 2.81
C MET A 148 1.71 2.06 3.72
N PHE A 149 1.91 1.85 5.03
CA PHE A 149 0.85 1.71 6.01
C PHE A 149 1.19 2.50 7.28
N ASP A 150 0.19 3.15 7.85
CA ASP A 150 0.30 3.72 9.18
C ASP A 150 0.34 2.59 10.23
N SER A 151 1.32 2.64 11.14
CA SER A 151 1.50 1.61 12.16
C SER A 151 0.29 1.55 13.11
N GLY A 152 -0.32 0.37 13.29
CA GLY A 152 -1.20 0.14 14.44
C GLY A 152 -2.33 -0.89 14.27
N TYR A 153 -2.78 -1.17 13.05
CA TYR A 153 -3.92 -2.09 12.83
C TYR A 153 -3.81 -2.97 11.58
N VAL A 154 -2.73 -2.86 10.81
CA VAL A 154 -2.42 -3.74 9.67
C VAL A 154 -1.07 -4.38 9.93
N VAL A 155 -1.02 -5.72 9.89
CA VAL A 155 0.23 -6.50 9.94
C VAL A 155 0.37 -7.20 8.61
N ILE A 156 1.48 -6.96 7.89
CA ILE A 156 1.74 -7.64 6.62
C ILE A 156 2.42 -8.97 6.89
N ASN A 157 1.79 -10.04 6.45
CA ASN A 157 2.27 -11.41 6.61
C ASN A 157 3.13 -11.84 5.43
N SER A 158 2.72 -11.49 4.21
CA SER A 158 3.45 -11.84 3.01
C SER A 158 3.28 -10.78 1.91
N PHE A 159 4.32 -10.63 1.11
CA PHE A 159 4.29 -9.90 -0.16
C PHE A 159 4.98 -10.77 -1.19
N THR A 160 4.29 -11.08 -2.28
CA THR A 160 4.84 -11.90 -3.37
C THR A 160 4.47 -11.30 -4.71
N ALA A 161 5.40 -11.35 -5.67
CA ALA A 161 5.14 -10.95 -7.04
C ALA A 161 5.56 -12.04 -8.03
N SER A 162 4.96 -12.01 -9.21
CA SER A 162 5.28 -12.84 -10.35
C SER A 162 5.31 -11.97 -11.59
N VAL A 163 6.43 -12.02 -12.30
CA VAL A 163 6.71 -11.21 -13.48
C VAL A 163 6.70 -12.15 -14.68
N SER A 164 5.75 -11.97 -15.59
CA SER A 164 5.79 -12.64 -16.89
C SER A 164 6.59 -11.78 -17.84
N THR A 165 7.74 -12.28 -18.30
CA THR A 165 8.51 -11.63 -19.36
C THR A 165 7.72 -11.67 -20.67
N PRO A 166 7.85 -10.65 -21.53
CA PRO A 166 7.37 -10.74 -22.90
C PRO A 166 7.92 -12.00 -23.56
N ALA A 167 7.06 -12.82 -24.16
CA ALA A 167 7.52 -13.81 -25.10
C ALA A 167 7.89 -13.10 -26.42
N ASP A 168 8.78 -13.69 -27.23
CA ASP A 168 9.22 -13.23 -28.58
C ASP A 168 8.07 -12.89 -29.58
N THR A 169 6.83 -12.94 -29.13
CA THR A 169 5.58 -12.63 -29.82
C THR A 169 5.12 -11.18 -29.65
N GLY A 170 5.89 -10.29 -29.00
CA GLY A 170 5.57 -8.86 -28.85
C GLY A 170 4.39 -8.57 -27.93
N SER A 171 4.16 -9.42 -26.92
CA SER A 171 3.10 -9.22 -25.92
C SER A 171 3.65 -8.49 -24.70
N ALA A 172 2.99 -7.42 -24.27
CA ALA A 172 3.41 -6.65 -23.10
C ALA A 172 3.58 -7.53 -21.85
N ALA A 173 4.63 -7.26 -21.09
CA ALA A 173 4.89 -7.94 -19.83
C ALA A 173 3.71 -7.74 -18.85
N THR A 174 3.51 -8.71 -17.97
CA THR A 174 2.46 -8.65 -16.95
C THR A 174 3.05 -8.96 -15.59
N VAL A 175 2.71 -8.13 -14.61
CA VAL A 175 3.14 -8.31 -13.23
C VAL A 175 1.92 -8.59 -12.39
N SER A 176 1.96 -9.68 -11.64
CA SER A 176 0.92 -10.03 -10.65
C SER A 176 1.54 -10.02 -9.27
N TYR A 177 0.84 -9.48 -8.27
CA TYR A 177 1.31 -9.50 -6.89
C TYR A 177 0.19 -9.80 -5.92
N ILE A 178 0.59 -10.24 -4.73
CA ILE A 178 -0.28 -10.59 -3.62
C ILE A 178 0.30 -9.96 -2.35
N ILE A 179 -0.55 -9.27 -1.60
CA ILE A 179 -0.27 -8.80 -0.24
C ILE A 179 -1.24 -9.50 0.69
N GLU A 180 -0.71 -10.27 1.64
CA GLU A 180 -1.49 -10.93 2.68
C GLU A 180 -1.23 -10.23 4.01
N ALA A 181 -2.31 -9.91 4.72
CA ALA A 181 -2.25 -9.13 5.93
C ALA A 181 -3.25 -9.63 6.97
N GLU A 182 -2.98 -9.29 8.23
CA GLU A 182 -3.91 -9.43 9.35
C GLU A 182 -4.38 -8.04 9.79
N ILE A 183 -5.70 -7.84 9.86
CA ILE A 183 -6.34 -6.59 10.28
C ILE A 183 -7.29 -6.92 11.43
N GLU A 184 -7.02 -6.43 12.64
CA GLU A 184 -7.83 -6.72 13.84
C GLU A 184 -8.13 -8.23 13.98
N SER A 185 -7.07 -9.06 13.87
CA SER A 185 -7.13 -10.52 13.94
C SER A 185 -7.96 -11.23 12.87
N LYS A 186 -8.17 -10.57 11.73
CA LYS A 186 -8.78 -11.17 10.55
C LYS A 186 -7.83 -11.11 9.38
N GLU A 187 -7.65 -12.25 8.73
CA GLU A 187 -6.89 -12.34 7.49
C GLU A 187 -7.59 -11.55 6.38
N TYR A 188 -6.80 -10.83 5.60
CA TYR A 188 -7.23 -10.13 4.41
C TYR A 188 -6.15 -10.21 3.35
N LYS A 189 -6.58 -10.32 2.09
CA LYS A 189 -5.69 -10.47 0.95
C LYS A 189 -6.11 -9.50 -0.13
N VAL A 190 -5.14 -8.76 -0.64
CA VAL A 190 -5.30 -7.97 -1.86
C VAL A 190 -4.33 -8.49 -2.91
N SER A 191 -4.77 -8.52 -4.16
CA SER A 191 -3.95 -8.96 -5.28
C SER A 191 -4.13 -7.99 -6.44
N GLY A 192 -3.04 -7.66 -7.10
CA GLY A 192 -3.04 -6.85 -8.31
C GLY A 192 -2.50 -7.63 -9.51
N LYS A 193 -2.92 -7.21 -10.69
CA LYS A 193 -2.38 -7.68 -11.97
C LYS A 193 -2.34 -6.52 -12.94
N THR A 194 -1.13 -6.11 -13.28
CA THR A 194 -0.88 -4.94 -14.12
C THR A 194 -0.12 -5.35 -15.38
N ILE A 195 -0.61 -4.87 -16.53
CA ILE A 195 0.04 -5.02 -17.82
C ILE A 195 1.00 -3.84 -17.98
N CYS A 196 2.30 -4.10 -18.04
CA CYS A 196 3.34 -3.09 -18.20
C CYS A 196 3.44 -2.72 -19.68
N ARG A 197 2.61 -1.77 -20.12
CA ARG A 197 2.42 -1.42 -21.54
C ARG A 197 3.63 -0.80 -22.22
N ASN A 198 4.67 -0.44 -21.47
CA ASN A 198 5.88 0.13 -22.03
C ASN A 198 7.04 -0.89 -22.02
N TRP A 199 6.76 -2.13 -21.63
CA TRP A 199 7.73 -3.21 -21.62
C TRP A 199 7.27 -4.33 -22.56
N TYR A 200 7.98 -4.46 -23.68
CA TYR A 200 7.72 -5.41 -24.78
C TYR A 200 8.90 -6.35 -25.01
#